data_AF-A0A523RUE1-F1
#
_entry.id   AF-A0A523RUE1-F1
#
_cell.length_a   1.000
_cell.length_b   1.000
_cell.length_c   1.000
_cell.angle_alpha   90.00
_cell.angle_beta   90.00
_cell.angle_gamma   90.00
#
_symmetry.space_group_name_H-M   'P 1'
#
loop_
_entity.id
_entity.type
_entity.pdbx_description
1 polymer ?
#
loop_
_entity_poly.entity_id
_entity_poly.type
_entity_poly.pdbx_seq_one_letter_code
_entity_poly.pdbx_strand_id
1 'polypeptide(L)'
;MMRNMSLRDRIPDQLKISEDIIAITMEDDVSVYPTSDYVLVEISHKAGRINIPKISGTLRGLVKDDKRYVAIRGFGFKGVGLAVRVAHELKIRESKFTYLMTFDTFDATDPETNRPVTSVQIIVMPPE
;
A
#
# COMPACT_ATOMS: atom_id res chain seq x y z
N MET A 1 28.65 17.72 -4.86
CA MET A 1 28.14 16.37 -5.19
C MET A 1 26.65 16.35 -4.90
N MET A 2 25.79 16.30 -5.93
CA MET A 2 24.38 15.99 -5.71
C MET A 2 24.31 14.52 -5.24
N ARG A 3 23.78 14.27 -4.04
CA ARG A 3 23.38 12.91 -3.65
C ARG A 3 22.27 12.50 -4.61
N ASN A 4 22.45 11.42 -5.36
CA ASN A 4 21.33 10.75 -6.01
C ASN A 4 20.37 10.34 -4.88
N MET A 5 19.22 11.01 -4.78
CA MET A 5 18.17 10.61 -3.84
C MET A 5 17.68 9.23 -4.25
N SER A 6 17.75 8.27 -3.33
CA SER A 6 17.15 6.96 -3.58
C SER A 6 15.63 7.09 -3.54
N LEU A 7 14.91 6.17 -4.19
CA LEU A 7 13.45 6.12 -4.09
C LEU A 7 12.94 6.00 -2.65
N ARG A 8 13.75 5.41 -1.75
CA ARG A 8 13.44 5.31 -0.32
C ARG A 8 13.48 6.65 0.39
N ASP A 9 14.34 7.57 -0.03
CA ASP A 9 14.46 8.90 0.59
C ASP A 9 13.24 9.79 0.28
N ARG A 10 12.44 9.41 -0.72
CA ARG A 10 11.20 10.09 -1.10
C ARG A 10 9.97 9.59 -0.35
N ILE A 11 10.07 8.49 0.38
CA ILE A 11 8.96 7.94 1.15
C ILE A 11 8.68 8.90 2.32
N PRO A 12 7.43 9.39 2.50
CA PRO A 12 7.04 10.12 3.70
C PRO A 12 7.41 9.33 4.97
N ASP A 13 7.92 9.99 6.01
CA ASP A 13 8.40 9.30 7.21
C ASP A 13 7.30 8.43 7.87
N GLN A 14 6.04 8.86 7.78
CA GLN A 14 4.87 8.13 8.29
C GLN A 14 4.60 6.81 7.55
N LEU A 15 5.16 6.65 6.35
CA LEU A 15 5.07 5.43 5.55
C LEU A 15 6.32 4.56 5.69
N LYS A 16 7.37 5.00 6.37
CA LYS A 16 8.54 4.15 6.64
C LYS A 16 8.16 3.18 7.76
N ILE A 17 8.26 1.88 7.47
CA ILE A 17 8.04 0.85 8.47
C ILE A 17 9.40 0.58 9.13
N SER A 18 9.52 0.90 10.41
CA SER A 18 10.67 0.57 11.26
C SER A 18 10.59 -0.88 11.75
N GLU A 19 11.43 -1.28 12.69
CA GLU A 19 11.39 -2.61 13.34
C GLU A 19 10.15 -2.83 14.22
N ASP A 20 9.17 -1.92 14.20
CA ASP A 20 7.97 -1.99 15.03
C ASP A 20 6.95 -2.98 14.46
N ILE A 21 6.43 -3.85 15.33
CA ILE A 21 5.34 -4.77 14.98
C ILE A 21 4.03 -3.97 14.89
N ILE A 22 3.36 -4.02 13.74
CA ILE A 22 2.12 -3.26 13.49
C ILE A 22 0.90 -4.09 13.89
N ALA A 23 0.04 -3.56 14.75
CA ALA A 23 -1.23 -4.20 15.06
C ALA A 23 -2.22 -4.08 13.90
N ILE A 24 -2.88 -5.17 13.53
CA ILE A 24 -3.96 -5.17 12.54
C ILE A 24 -5.24 -4.71 13.25
N THR A 25 -5.72 -3.51 12.95
CA THR A 25 -6.91 -2.92 13.60
C THR A 25 -8.14 -2.82 12.69
N MET A 26 -8.09 -3.46 11.53
CA MET A 26 -9.15 -3.43 10.53
C MET A 26 -10.24 -4.48 10.79
N GLU A 27 -11.48 -4.09 10.54
CA GLU A 27 -12.65 -4.97 10.65
C GLU A 27 -13.13 -5.46 9.27
N ASP A 28 -12.94 -4.66 8.23
CA ASP A 28 -13.37 -4.96 6.86
C ASP A 28 -12.29 -5.67 6.03
N ASP A 29 -12.72 -6.33 4.94
CA ASP A 29 -11.84 -6.92 3.92
C ASP A 29 -10.83 -5.90 3.35
N VAL A 30 -11.28 -4.65 3.14
CA VAL A 30 -10.49 -3.54 2.64
C VAL A 30 -10.89 -2.28 3.40
N SER A 31 -9.92 -1.60 4.00
CA SER A 31 -10.11 -0.32 4.67
C SER A 31 -9.31 0.78 3.97
N VAL A 32 -9.86 1.98 3.89
CA VAL A 32 -9.22 3.14 3.25
C VAL A 32 -9.14 4.29 4.24
N TYR A 33 -7.92 4.75 4.51
CA TYR A 33 -7.62 5.80 5.46
C TYR A 33 -6.95 6.97 4.72
N PRO A 34 -7.70 8.04 4.40
CA PRO A 34 -7.11 9.25 3.85
C PRO A 34 -6.36 10.03 4.94
N THR A 35 -5.13 10.43 4.67
CA THR A 35 -4.36 11.37 5.51
C THR A 35 -4.20 12.72 4.79
N SER A 36 -3.51 13.68 5.40
CA SER A 36 -3.10 14.92 4.73
C SER A 36 -2.22 14.63 3.51
N ASP A 37 -1.29 13.69 3.66
CA ASP A 37 -0.14 13.54 2.74
C ASP A 37 -0.25 12.29 1.84
N TYR A 38 -1.02 11.28 2.25
CA TYR A 38 -1.18 10.04 1.52
C TYR A 38 -2.57 9.43 1.69
N VAL A 39 -2.86 8.38 0.94
CA VAL A 39 -4.00 7.50 1.19
C VAL A 39 -3.47 6.12 1.50
N LEU A 40 -3.84 5.60 2.67
CA LEU A 40 -3.53 4.23 3.07
C LEU A 40 -4.70 3.34 2.71
N VAL A 41 -4.43 2.28 1.96
CA VAL A 41 -5.35 1.19 1.71
C VAL A 41 -4.79 -0.02 2.40
N GLU A 42 -5.57 -0.61 3.29
CA GLU A 42 -5.19 -1.83 3.96
C GLU A 42 -6.10 -2.97 3.51
N ILE A 43 -5.52 -4.16 3.32
CA ILE A 43 -6.22 -5.36 2.87
C ILE A 43 -6.00 -6.48 3.88
N SER A 44 -7.11 -6.98 4.42
CA SER A 44 -7.11 -7.98 5.48
C SER A 44 -6.56 -9.33 5.02
N HIS A 45 -5.90 -10.02 5.94
CA HIS A 45 -5.52 -11.42 5.76
C HIS A 45 -6.73 -12.36 5.73
N LYS A 46 -7.88 -11.91 6.27
CA LYS A 46 -9.19 -12.58 6.23
C LYS A 46 -10.02 -12.20 5.01
N ALA A 47 -9.56 -11.23 4.20
CA ALA A 47 -10.35 -10.62 3.13
C ALA A 47 -10.98 -11.66 2.21
N GLY A 48 -12.27 -11.56 1.90
CA GLY A 48 -12.99 -12.41 0.95
C GLY A 48 -12.62 -12.12 -0.52
N ARG A 49 -13.63 -11.83 -1.35
CA ARG A 49 -13.45 -11.44 -2.75
C ARG A 49 -13.56 -9.92 -2.85
N ILE A 50 -12.47 -9.26 -3.22
CA ILE A 50 -12.43 -7.80 -3.41
C ILE A 50 -12.57 -7.43 -4.89
N ASN A 51 -13.14 -6.25 -5.18
CA ASN A 51 -13.28 -5.73 -6.53
C ASN A 51 -12.01 -4.97 -6.94
N ILE A 52 -10.99 -5.70 -7.41
CA ILE A 52 -9.69 -5.16 -7.82
C ILE A 52 -9.82 -4.06 -8.90
N PRO A 53 -10.63 -4.22 -9.97
CA PRO A 53 -10.86 -3.16 -10.97
C PRO A 53 -11.36 -1.84 -10.36
N LYS A 54 -12.31 -1.91 -9.41
CA LYS A 54 -12.86 -0.72 -8.76
C LYS A 54 -11.83 -0.04 -7.85
N ILE A 55 -11.12 -0.83 -7.04
CA ILE A 55 -10.09 -0.32 -6.12
C ILE A 55 -8.96 0.35 -6.91
N SER A 56 -8.40 -0.34 -7.90
CA SER A 56 -7.36 0.21 -8.77
C SER A 56 -7.83 1.45 -9.55
N GLY A 57 -9.06 1.48 -10.04
CA GLY A 57 -9.63 2.67 -10.69
C GLY A 57 -9.66 3.89 -9.77
N THR A 58 -10.04 3.69 -8.51
CA THR A 58 -10.08 4.75 -7.49
C THR A 58 -8.68 5.23 -7.14
N LEU A 59 -7.77 4.29 -6.86
CA LEU A 59 -6.38 4.59 -6.53
C LEU A 59 -5.66 5.31 -7.68
N ARG A 60 -5.99 4.97 -8.92
CA ARG A 60 -5.45 5.67 -10.09
C ARG A 60 -5.81 7.15 -10.09
N GLY A 61 -7.07 7.50 -9.79
CA GLY A 61 -7.49 8.90 -9.72
C GLY A 61 -6.70 9.67 -8.65
N LEU A 62 -6.57 9.07 -7.46
CA LEU A 62 -5.82 9.67 -6.35
C LEU A 62 -4.37 9.99 -6.72
N VAL A 63 -3.65 9.06 -7.34
CA VAL A 63 -2.24 9.30 -7.67
C VAL A 63 -2.11 10.18 -8.92
N LYS A 64 -3.02 10.07 -9.89
CA LYS A 64 -2.87 10.74 -11.20
C LYS A 64 -3.36 12.16 -11.19
N ASP A 65 -4.60 12.31 -10.75
CA ASP A 65 -5.37 13.52 -10.86
C ASP A 65 -5.11 14.37 -9.61
N ASP A 66 -5.11 13.74 -8.42
CA ASP A 66 -4.90 14.44 -7.14
C ASP A 66 -3.44 14.49 -6.70
N LYS A 67 -2.53 13.84 -7.42
CA LYS A 67 -1.09 13.78 -7.11
C LYS A 67 -0.78 13.32 -5.68
N ARG A 68 -1.58 12.38 -5.17
CA ARG A 68 -1.46 11.84 -3.81
C ARG A 68 -0.54 10.62 -3.79
N TYR A 69 0.22 10.45 -2.71
CA TYR A 69 0.86 9.18 -2.39
C TYR A 69 -0.21 8.15 -2.02
N VAL A 70 -0.03 6.91 -2.47
CA VAL A 70 -0.88 5.78 -2.06
C VAL A 70 -0.02 4.70 -1.46
N ALA A 71 -0.34 4.27 -0.24
CA ALA A 71 0.26 3.11 0.41
C ALA A 71 -0.75 1.97 0.45
N ILE A 72 -0.40 0.82 -0.11
CA ILE A 72 -1.24 -0.38 -0.14
C ILE A 72 -0.61 -1.39 0.81
N ARG A 73 -1.21 -1.61 1.98
CA ARG A 73 -0.81 -2.64 2.94
C ARG A 73 -1.62 -3.91 2.73
N GLY A 74 -0.94 -5.03 2.65
CA GLY A 74 -1.56 -6.35 2.63
C GLY A 74 -1.04 -7.17 3.79
N PHE A 75 -1.96 -7.70 4.60
CA PHE A 75 -1.62 -8.54 5.75
C PHE A 75 -1.73 -10.02 5.40
N GLY A 76 -0.77 -10.83 5.86
CA GLY A 76 -0.76 -12.28 5.65
C GLY A 76 -0.74 -12.70 4.18
N PHE A 77 -0.67 -14.01 3.92
CA PHE A 77 -0.53 -14.54 2.56
C PHE A 77 -1.59 -14.00 1.59
N LYS A 78 -2.85 -13.99 2.01
CA LYS A 78 -3.98 -13.56 1.17
C LYS A 78 -3.97 -12.04 0.92
N GLY A 79 -3.82 -11.23 1.97
CA GLY A 79 -3.82 -9.78 1.84
C GLY A 79 -2.61 -9.28 1.04
N VAL A 80 -1.43 -9.88 1.25
CA VAL A 80 -0.22 -9.63 0.43
C VAL A 80 -0.49 -9.90 -1.04
N GLY A 81 -1.02 -11.08 -1.38
CA GLY A 81 -1.34 -11.43 -2.77
C GLY A 81 -2.34 -10.46 -3.41
N LEU A 82 -3.35 -10.02 -2.66
CA LEU A 82 -4.33 -9.03 -3.13
C LEU A 82 -3.71 -7.65 -3.31
N ALA A 83 -2.85 -7.19 -2.38
CA ALA A 83 -2.15 -5.92 -2.48
C ALA A 83 -1.28 -5.84 -3.73
N VAL A 84 -0.49 -6.89 -4.00
CA VAL A 84 0.32 -7.00 -5.22
C VAL A 84 -0.55 -6.97 -6.48
N ARG A 85 -1.70 -7.67 -6.49
CA ARG A 85 -2.62 -7.64 -7.64
C ARG A 85 -3.23 -6.26 -7.87
N VAL A 86 -3.59 -5.52 -6.81
CA VAL A 86 -4.08 -4.14 -6.93
C VAL A 86 -3.00 -3.23 -7.52
N ALA A 87 -1.77 -3.30 -7.01
CA ALA A 87 -0.64 -2.54 -7.53
C ALA A 87 -0.31 -2.90 -8.99
N HIS A 88 -0.40 -4.17 -9.35
CA HIS A 88 -0.20 -4.62 -10.72
C HIS A 88 -1.29 -4.13 -11.68
N GLU A 89 -2.56 -4.22 -11.27
CA GLU A 89 -3.70 -3.70 -12.04
C GLU A 89 -3.58 -2.18 -12.26
N LEU A 90 -3.15 -1.44 -11.23
CA LEU A 90 -2.82 -0.02 -11.34
C LEU A 90 -1.76 0.25 -12.41
N LYS A 91 -0.72 -0.58 -12.48
CA LYS A 91 0.34 -0.47 -13.49
C LYS A 91 -0.16 -0.81 -14.90
N ILE A 92 -0.96 -1.87 -15.06
CA ILE A 92 -1.46 -2.30 -16.38
C ILE A 92 -2.44 -1.29 -16.99
N ARG A 93 -3.32 -0.70 -16.16
CA ARG A 93 -4.36 0.24 -16.61
C ARG A 93 -3.82 1.53 -17.19
N GLU A 94 -2.51 1.66 -17.26
CA GLU A 94 -1.90 2.95 -17.40
C GLU A 94 -0.70 2.91 -18.35
N SER A 95 -0.90 3.57 -19.49
CA SER A 95 -0.09 3.42 -20.70
C SER A 95 1.14 4.33 -20.72
N LYS A 96 1.19 5.35 -19.86
CA LYS A 96 2.28 6.35 -19.78
C LYS A 96 2.80 6.57 -18.34
N PHE A 97 2.54 5.62 -17.45
CA PHE A 97 2.57 5.86 -16.01
C PHE A 97 3.98 5.73 -15.45
N THR A 98 4.54 6.87 -15.08
CA THR A 98 5.90 7.05 -14.57
C THR A 98 6.00 6.89 -13.05
N TYR A 99 5.01 6.24 -12.43
CA TYR A 99 4.99 6.07 -10.98
C TYR A 99 6.16 5.25 -10.49
N LEU A 100 6.67 5.72 -9.37
CA LEU A 100 7.71 5.06 -8.64
C LEU A 100 7.05 4.18 -7.59
N MET A 101 7.32 2.89 -7.67
CA MET A 101 6.85 1.92 -6.71
C MET A 101 8.01 1.47 -5.84
N THR A 102 7.75 1.39 -4.55
CA THR A 102 8.65 0.78 -3.57
C THR A 102 7.83 -0.11 -2.66
N PHE A 103 8.47 -1.12 -2.08
CA PHE A 103 7.82 -2.02 -1.15
C PHE A 103 8.68 -2.22 0.08
N ASP A 104 7.99 -2.49 1.17
CA ASP A 104 8.58 -2.91 2.43
C ASP A 104 7.82 -4.10 2.99
N THR A 105 8.51 -4.95 3.75
CA THR A 105 7.93 -6.12 4.40
C THR A 105 8.07 -5.98 5.90
N PHE A 106 7.06 -6.40 6.64
CA PHE A 106 7.03 -6.25 8.09
C PHE A 106 6.16 -7.32 8.72
N ASP A 107 6.32 -7.51 10.03
CA ASP A 107 5.44 -8.35 10.83
C ASP A 107 4.28 -7.52 11.36
N ALA A 108 3.07 -8.05 11.18
CA ALA A 108 1.86 -7.48 11.76
C ALA A 108 1.22 -8.48 12.72
N THR A 109 0.58 -8.02 13.79
CA THR A 109 -0.08 -8.91 14.76
C THR A 109 -1.59 -8.81 14.62
N ASP A 110 -2.26 -9.96 14.43
CA ASP A 110 -3.72 -10.04 14.57
C ASP A 110 -4.08 -10.05 16.07
N PRO A 111 -4.85 -9.07 16.58
CA PRO A 111 -5.22 -9.00 17.99
C PRO A 111 -6.03 -10.20 18.48
N GLU A 112 -6.75 -10.92 17.60
CA GLU A 112 -7.51 -12.11 17.99
C GLU A 112 -6.61 -13.32 18.28
N THR A 113 -5.51 -13.47 17.53
CA THR A 113 -4.64 -14.65 17.62
C THR A 113 -3.32 -14.37 18.31
N ASN A 114 -2.95 -13.09 18.43
CA ASN A 114 -1.65 -12.59 18.90
C ASN A 114 -0.45 -13.21 18.16
N ARG A 115 -0.68 -13.72 16.94
CA ARG A 115 0.37 -14.30 16.09
C ARG A 115 0.85 -13.28 15.06
N PRO A 116 2.17 -13.17 14.84
CA PRO A 116 2.68 -12.35 13.77
C PRO A 116 2.32 -12.97 12.42
N VAL A 117 1.97 -12.11 11.46
CA VAL A 117 1.73 -12.44 10.07
C VAL A 117 2.62 -11.56 9.19
N THR A 118 3.29 -12.20 8.23
CA THR A 118 4.10 -11.50 7.24
C THR A 118 3.21 -10.60 6.40
N SER A 119 3.62 -9.35 6.26
CA SER A 119 2.84 -8.31 5.63
C SER A 119 3.71 -7.49 4.67
N VAL A 120 3.06 -6.81 3.73
CA VAL A 120 3.72 -5.95 2.75
C VAL A 120 3.08 -4.58 2.75
N GLN A 121 3.87 -3.54 2.55
CA GLN A 121 3.41 -2.22 2.15
C GLN A 121 3.98 -1.90 0.78
N ILE A 122 3.13 -1.56 -0.18
CA ILE A 122 3.51 -1.10 -1.51
C ILE A 122 3.15 0.38 -1.62
N ILE A 123 4.13 1.23 -1.83
CA ILE A 123 3.93 2.67 -1.97
C ILE A 123 3.98 3.02 -3.45
N VAL A 124 2.95 3.70 -3.92
CA VAL A 124 2.80 4.22 -5.28
C VAL A 124 2.89 5.74 -5.21
N MET A 125 3.89 6.30 -5.87
CA MET A 125 4.18 7.73 -5.85
C MET A 125 3.81 8.38 -7.19
N PRO A 126 3.21 9.58 -7.20
CA PRO A 126 3.05 10.36 -8.42
C PRO A 126 4.44 10.73 -8.99
N PRO A 127 4.56 10.97 -10.31
CA PRO A 127 5.79 11.51 -10.87
C PRO A 127 5.96 12.98 -10.46
N GLU A 128 7.20 13.44 -10.51
CA GLU A 128 7.55 14.86 -10.42
C GLU A 128 6.93 15.68 -11.56
#